data_AF-A0AAV5SFF7-F1
#
_entry.id   AF-A0AAV5SFF7-F1
#
_cell.length_a   1.000
_cell.length_b   1.000
_cell.length_c   1.000
_cell.angle_alpha   90.00
_cell.angle_beta   90.00
_cell.angle_gamma   90.00
#
_symmetry.space_group_name_H-M   'P 1'
#
loop_
_entity.id
_entity.type
_entity.pdbx_description
1 polymer ?
#
loop_
_entity_poly.entity_id
_entity_poly.type
_entity_poly.pdbx_seq_one_letter_code
_entity_poly.pdbx_strand_id
1 'polypeptide(L)'
;FRMNPLWVLFFSSLSFSVHAYEQAVGARGTIMCGHEPIANAEVKLMELDTWPDPDDLMASVYTDSQGHFQIQGHESELFQINPVVKIYHRCN
;
A
#
# COMPACT_ATOMS: atom_id res chain seq x y z
N PHE A 1 -39.03 -33.28 8.77
CA PHE A 1 -37.89 -32.97 9.66
C PHE A 1 -38.17 -31.66 10.38
N ARG A 2 -38.29 -31.69 11.71
CA ARG A 2 -38.63 -30.52 12.54
C ARG A 2 -37.36 -30.09 13.27
N MET A 3 -36.69 -29.05 12.74
CA MET A 3 -35.46 -28.51 13.33
C MET A 3 -35.79 -27.85 14.67
N ASN A 4 -35.10 -28.22 15.73
CA ASN A 4 -35.34 -27.67 17.07
C ASN A 4 -34.77 -26.23 17.13
N PRO A 5 -35.57 -25.20 17.48
CA PRO A 5 -35.15 -23.79 17.47
C PRO A 5 -33.95 -23.50 18.38
N LEU A 6 -33.68 -24.37 19.35
CA LEU A 6 -32.47 -24.30 20.18
C LEU A 6 -31.17 -24.45 19.37
N TRP A 7 -31.18 -25.19 18.25
CA TRP A 7 -30.00 -25.28 17.36
C TRP A 7 -29.78 -24.00 16.56
N VAL A 8 -30.84 -23.28 16.19
CA VAL A 8 -30.73 -22.01 15.43
C VAL A 8 -30.03 -20.94 16.27
N LEU A 9 -30.30 -20.90 17.59
CA LEU A 9 -29.64 -19.97 18.50
C LEU A 9 -28.18 -20.36 18.77
N PHE A 10 -27.86 -21.65 18.83
CA PHE A 10 -26.51 -22.15 19.09
C PHE A 10 -25.53 -21.88 17.92
N PHE A 11 -26.03 -21.77 16.69
CA PHE A 11 -25.21 -21.38 15.52
C PHE A 11 -25.11 -19.87 15.28
N SER A 12 -25.83 -19.03 16.04
CA SER A 12 -25.95 -17.58 15.75
C SER A 12 -24.89 -16.67 16.40
N SER A 13 -23.97 -17.20 17.22
CA SER A 13 -23.09 -16.37 18.05
C SER A 13 -21.61 -16.33 17.66
N LEU A 14 -21.23 -16.74 16.44
CA LEU A 14 -19.85 -16.60 15.98
C LEU A 14 -19.65 -15.28 15.22
N SER A 15 -19.52 -14.19 15.96
CA SER A 15 -19.06 -12.92 15.38
C SER A 15 -17.55 -13.01 15.12
N PHE A 16 -17.15 -13.26 13.87
CA PHE A 16 -15.75 -13.15 13.47
C PHE A 16 -15.36 -11.67 13.47
N SER A 17 -14.45 -11.28 14.38
CA SER A 17 -13.92 -9.92 14.42
C SER A 17 -12.65 -9.86 13.59
N VAL A 18 -12.74 -9.24 12.42
CA VAL A 18 -11.61 -9.02 11.51
C VAL A 18 -10.90 -7.74 11.95
N HIS A 19 -9.59 -7.82 12.24
CA HIS A 19 -8.79 -6.69 12.71
C HIS A 19 -7.66 -6.44 11.71
N ALA A 20 -7.62 -5.25 11.13
CA ALA A 20 -6.50 -4.77 10.32
C ALA A 20 -5.41 -4.19 11.21
N TYR A 21 -4.17 -4.29 10.75
CA TYR A 21 -2.99 -3.78 11.42
C TYR A 21 -2.40 -2.64 10.60
N GLU A 22 -2.12 -1.53 11.27
CA GLU A 22 -1.39 -0.43 10.65
C GLU A 22 0.08 -0.84 10.43
N GLN A 23 0.54 -0.69 9.20
CA GLN A 23 1.90 -0.99 8.78
C GLN A 23 2.47 0.21 8.04
N ALA A 24 3.74 0.53 8.30
CA ALA A 24 4.40 1.69 7.70
C ALA A 24 5.71 1.29 7.03
N VAL A 25 6.02 1.98 5.93
CA VAL A 25 7.25 1.77 5.17
C VAL A 25 7.76 3.11 4.61
N GLY A 26 9.06 3.21 4.41
CA GLY A 26 9.68 4.38 3.81
C GLY A 26 10.84 4.01 2.89
N ALA A 27 11.05 4.84 1.89
CA ALA A 27 12.14 4.73 0.93
C ALA A 27 12.81 6.10 0.75
N ARG A 28 14.10 6.08 0.46
CA ARG A 28 14.87 7.27 0.08
C ARG A 28 15.89 6.88 -0.98
N GLY A 29 16.22 7.81 -1.87
CA GLY A 29 17.19 7.55 -2.91
C GLY A 29 17.45 8.76 -3.80
N THR A 30 18.20 8.51 -4.88
CA THR A 30 18.53 9.49 -5.91
C THR A 30 18.18 8.91 -7.27
N ILE A 31 17.44 9.63 -8.08
CA ILE A 31 17.04 9.21 -9.43
C ILE A 31 17.95 9.89 -10.45
N MET A 32 18.58 9.07 -11.30
CA MET A 32 19.55 9.50 -12.32
C MET A 32 19.09 9.09 -13.72
N CYS A 33 19.36 9.94 -14.71
CA CYS A 33 19.29 9.66 -16.14
C CYS A 33 20.73 9.64 -16.70
N GLY A 34 21.32 8.44 -16.80
CA GLY A 34 22.76 8.33 -17.04
C GLY A 34 23.55 8.98 -15.91
N HIS A 35 24.25 10.08 -16.21
CA HIS A 35 25.06 10.84 -15.24
C HIS A 35 24.36 12.09 -14.69
N GLU A 36 23.16 12.41 -15.18
CA GLU A 36 22.43 13.62 -14.76
C GLU A 36 21.32 13.27 -13.75
N PRO A 37 21.16 14.03 -12.66
CA PRO A 37 20.04 13.83 -11.76
C PRO A 37 18.71 14.24 -12.41
N ILE A 38 17.64 13.48 -12.17
CA ILE A 38 16.30 13.85 -12.65
C ILE A 38 15.61 14.69 -11.60
N ALA A 39 15.47 16.00 -11.86
CA ALA A 39 14.65 16.87 -11.04
C ALA A 39 13.16 16.76 -11.39
N ASN A 40 12.29 16.95 -10.39
CA ASN A 40 10.83 16.99 -10.56
C ASN A 40 10.23 15.72 -11.21
N ALA A 41 10.84 14.55 -11.00
CA ALA A 41 10.21 13.27 -11.29
C ALA A 41 9.23 12.93 -10.17
N GLU A 42 8.04 12.45 -10.53
CA GLU A 42 7.03 12.02 -9.57
C GLU A 42 7.39 10.62 -9.06
N VAL A 43 7.44 10.47 -7.74
CA VAL A 43 7.69 9.20 -7.06
C VAL A 43 6.45 8.87 -6.23
N LYS A 44 5.90 7.68 -6.44
CA LYS A 44 4.74 7.16 -5.69
C LYS A 44 5.13 5.94 -4.91
N LEU A 45 4.72 5.90 -3.65
CA LEU A 45 4.70 4.68 -2.85
C LEU A 45 3.29 4.11 -2.95
N MET A 46 3.19 2.91 -3.51
CA MET A 46 1.93 2.22 -3.76
C MET A 46 1.91 0.92 -2.99
N GLU A 47 0.76 0.55 -2.46
CA GLU A 47 0.47 -0.82 -2.06
C GLU A 47 -0.04 -1.61 -3.27
N LEU A 48 0.34 -2.88 -3.38
CA LEU A 48 -0.09 -3.75 -4.47
C LEU A 48 -1.01 -4.84 -3.93
N ASP A 49 -2.26 -4.77 -4.37
CA ASP A 49 -3.30 -5.65 -3.90
C ASP A 49 -3.68 -6.73 -4.89
N THR A 50 -4.42 -7.72 -4.41
CA THR A 50 -5.01 -8.76 -5.26
C THR A 50 -6.51 -8.60 -5.32
N TRP A 51 -7.11 -8.97 -6.46
CA TRP A 51 -8.54 -8.86 -6.68
C TRP A 51 -9.34 -9.44 -5.49
N PRO A 52 -10.36 -8.72 -4.97
CA PRO A 52 -11.05 -7.57 -5.56
C PRO A 52 -10.48 -6.19 -5.17
N ASP A 53 -9.42 -6.14 -4.38
CA ASP A 53 -8.91 -4.89 -3.81
C ASP A 53 -7.97 -4.18 -4.79
N PRO A 54 -8.18 -2.88 -5.12
CA PRO A 54 -7.31 -2.15 -6.02
C PRO A 54 -6.04 -1.63 -5.33
N ASP A 55 -4.92 -1.58 -6.05
CA ASP A 55 -3.68 -0.94 -5.58
C ASP A 55 -3.93 0.44 -4.93
N ASP A 56 -3.47 0.62 -3.69
CA ASP A 56 -3.60 1.87 -2.97
C ASP A 56 -2.39 2.82 -3.10
N LEU A 57 -2.66 4.13 -3.18
CA LEU A 57 -1.63 5.16 -3.13
C LEU A 57 -1.35 5.55 -1.68
N MET A 58 -0.20 5.15 -1.15
CA MET A 58 0.20 5.47 0.22
C MET A 58 0.79 6.89 0.33
N ALA A 59 1.63 7.29 -0.64
CA ALA A 59 2.26 8.61 -0.66
C ALA A 59 2.77 9.00 -2.05
N SER A 60 2.98 10.31 -2.27
CA SER A 60 3.64 10.84 -3.47
C SER A 60 4.54 12.03 -3.15
N VAL A 61 5.71 12.07 -3.77
CA VAL A 61 6.68 13.17 -3.67
C VAL A 61 7.29 13.46 -5.05
N TYR A 62 7.97 14.59 -5.17
CA TYR A 62 8.79 14.90 -6.36
C TYR A 62 10.25 14.92 -5.97
N THR A 63 11.12 14.50 -6.90
CA THR A 63 12.57 14.62 -6.71
C THR A 63 13.00 16.09 -6.69
N ASP A 64 14.02 16.39 -5.88
CA ASP A 64 14.62 17.73 -5.83
C ASP A 64 15.58 17.99 -7.01
N SER A 65 16.25 19.15 -7.01
CA SER A 65 17.20 19.54 -8.07
C SER A 65 18.42 18.61 -8.21
N GLN A 66 18.70 17.77 -7.21
CA GLN A 66 19.78 16.80 -7.21
C GLN A 66 19.25 15.37 -7.41
N GLY A 67 17.96 15.21 -7.75
CA GLY A 67 17.32 13.93 -7.98
C GLY A 67 16.97 13.17 -6.70
N HIS A 68 17.14 13.77 -5.52
CA HIS A 68 16.86 13.11 -4.26
C HIS A 68 15.37 13.01 -4.00
N PHE A 69 14.94 11.91 -3.39
CA PHE A 69 13.61 11.77 -2.80
C PHE A 69 13.69 11.07 -1.44
N GLN A 70 12.72 11.38 -0.59
CA GLN A 70 12.39 10.63 0.62
C GLN A 70 10.87 10.54 0.69
N ILE A 71 10.35 9.34 0.86
CA ILE A 71 8.92 9.04 0.86
C ILE A 71 8.61 8.04 1.95
N GLN A 72 7.49 8.22 2.63
CA GLN A 72 6.98 7.33 3.67
C GLN A 72 5.47 7.26 3.56
N GLY A 73 4.91 6.10 3.87
CA GLY A 73 3.48 5.85 3.86
C GLY A 73 3.12 4.76 4.86
N HIS A 74 1.83 4.62 5.11
CA HIS A 74 1.26 3.58 5.95
C HIS A 74 -0.06 3.11 5.35
N GLU A 75 -0.44 1.88 5.65
CA GLU A 75 -1.73 1.31 5.24
C GLU A 75 -2.26 0.41 6.37
N SER A 76 -3.58 0.28 6.47
CA SER A 76 -4.24 -0.59 7.46
C SER A 76 -4.73 -1.88 6.81
N GLU A 77 -3.90 -2.93 6.86
CA GLU A 77 -4.16 -4.18 6.14
C GLU A 77 -4.25 -5.39 7.10
N LEU A 78 -5.04 -6.39 6.74
CA LEU A 78 -5.16 -7.64 7.51
C LEU A 78 -3.88 -8.47 7.46
N PHE A 79 -3.24 -8.44 6.30
CA PHE A 79 -2.01 -9.15 6.02
C PHE A 79 -0.85 -8.17 5.79
N GLN A 80 0.31 -8.70 5.44
CA GLN A 80 1.49 -7.88 5.22
C GLN A 80 1.33 -7.03 3.95
N ILE A 81 1.67 -5.74 4.06
CA ILE A 81 1.76 -4.84 2.90
C ILE A 81 2.84 -5.28 1.90
N ASN A 82 2.60 -5.07 0.61
CA ASN A 82 3.44 -5.34 -0.55
C ASN A 82 3.81 -4.01 -1.28
N PRO A 83 4.58 -3.13 -0.62
CA PRO A 83 4.83 -1.79 -1.12
C PRO A 83 5.78 -1.75 -2.32
N VAL A 84 5.47 -0.91 -3.29
CA VAL A 84 6.32 -0.61 -4.44
C VAL A 84 6.51 0.88 -4.66
N VAL A 85 7.70 1.25 -5.16
CA VAL A 85 7.98 2.62 -5.59
C VAL A 85 7.81 2.73 -7.10
N LYS A 86 6.81 3.49 -7.55
CA LYS A 86 6.58 3.80 -8.98
C LYS A 86 7.18 5.18 -9.29
N ILE A 87 8.10 5.25 -10.26
CA ILE A 87 8.80 6.48 -10.66
C ILE A 87 8.32 6.89 -12.04
N TYR A 88 7.89 8.15 -12.18
CA TYR A 88 7.43 8.72 -13.44
C TYR A 88 8.40 9.82 -13.88
N HIS A 89 9.07 9.60 -15.01
CA HIS A 89 10.08 10.50 -15.56
C HIS A 89 10.01 10.58 -17.09
N ARG A 90 10.78 11.52 -17.66
CA ARG A 90 10.95 11.68 -19.12
C ARG A 90 12.39 11.47 -19.60
N CYS A 91 13.23 10.80 -18.80
CA CYS A 91 14.51 10.29 -19.28
C CYS A 91 14.29 9.31 -20.45
N ASN A 92 14.99 9.52 -21.57
CA ASN A 92 14.92 8.69 -22.77
C ASN A 92 16.11 7.75 -22.85
#